data_AF-A0A318HYM3-F1
#
_entry.id   AF-A0A318HYM3-F1
#
_cell.length_a   1.000
_cell.length_b   1.000
_cell.length_c   1.000
_cell.angle_alpha   90.00
_cell.angle_beta   90.00
_cell.angle_gamma   90.00
#
_symmetry.space_group_name_H-M   'P 1'
#
loop_
_entity.id
_entity.type
_entity.pdbx_description
1 polymer ?
#
loop_
_entity_poly.entity_id
_entity_poly.type
_entity_poly.pdbx_seq_one_letter_code
_entity_poly.pdbx_strand_id
1 'polypeptide(L)'
;MSEIYWATRMDGINTFLISFIIPGGLLFLCFFILSLILDNSEKRERLGNALISVGYAISIAGVMLVFIPTTKEMLLIYGVGGTIDYIKSNDTAKELPDKAVKALDKYLDEISKDKEDEKDNVQR
;
A
#
# COMPACT_ATOMS: atom_id res chain seq x y z
N MET A 1 4.53 2.51 18.72
CA MET A 1 4.62 1.05 18.94
C MET A 1 3.35 0.32 18.52
N SER A 2 2.16 0.77 18.93
CA SER A 2 0.87 0.17 18.53
C SER A 2 0.59 0.28 17.02
N GLU A 3 1.01 1.35 16.35
CA GLU A 3 0.74 1.59 14.93
C GLU A 3 1.38 0.54 14.01
N ILE A 4 2.66 0.21 14.23
CA ILE A 4 3.39 -0.81 13.45
C ILE A 4 2.80 -2.21 13.69
N TYR A 5 2.30 -2.47 14.90
CA TYR A 5 1.59 -3.71 15.21
C TYR A 5 0.29 -3.82 14.39
N TRP A 6 -0.52 -2.77 14.33
CA TRP A 6 -1.72 -2.76 13.50
C TRP A 6 -1.41 -2.87 12.01
N ALA A 7 -0.31 -2.27 11.55
CA ALA A 7 0.16 -2.42 10.17
C ALA A 7 0.46 -3.87 9.80
N THR A 8 1.13 -4.61 10.68
CA THR A 8 1.44 -6.04 10.45
C THR A 8 0.22 -6.95 10.53
N ARG A 9 -0.88 -6.50 11.16
CA ARG A 9 -2.15 -7.25 11.22
C ARG A 9 -3.07 -6.97 10.05
N MET A 10 -2.75 -6.00 9.19
CA MET A 10 -3.65 -5.53 8.13
C MET A 10 -3.95 -6.60 7.08
N ASP A 11 -2.96 -7.40 6.67
CA ASP A 11 -3.20 -8.54 5.76
C ASP A 11 -4.11 -9.61 6.37
N GLY A 12 -4.06 -9.79 7.70
CA GLY A 12 -4.94 -10.70 8.42
C GLY A 12 -6.40 -10.23 8.36
N ILE A 13 -6.63 -8.93 8.52
CA ILE A 13 -7.97 -8.32 8.39
C ILE A 13 -8.49 -8.44 6.96
N ASN A 14 -7.63 -8.15 5.97
CA ASN A 14 -7.97 -8.27 4.56
C ASN A 14 -8.35 -9.74 4.19
N THR A 15 -7.51 -10.70 4.60
CA THR A 15 -7.75 -12.13 4.37
C THR A 15 -9.05 -12.60 5.04
N PHE A 16 -9.33 -12.12 6.25
CA PHE A 16 -10.57 -12.41 6.97
C PHE A 16 -11.80 -11.90 6.20
N LEU A 17 -11.77 -10.65 5.71
CA LEU A 17 -12.85 -10.07 4.90
C LEU A 17 -13.07 -10.83 3.59
N ILE A 18 -11.99 -11.18 2.87
CA ILE A 18 -12.07 -11.97 1.63
C ILE A 18 -12.72 -13.33 1.89
N SER A 19 -12.44 -13.94 3.05
CA SER A 19 -13.01 -15.25 3.42
C SER A 19 -14.53 -15.28 3.52
N PHE A 20 -15.19 -14.14 3.77
CA PHE A 20 -16.67 -14.05 3.75
C PHE A 20 -17.20 -13.74 2.35
N ILE A 21 -16.48 -12.93 1.58
CA ILE A 21 -16.91 -12.50 0.25
C ILE A 21 -16.94 -13.66 -0.74
N ILE A 22 -15.94 -14.55 -0.73
CA ILE A 22 -15.87 -15.70 -1.66
C ILE A 22 -17.08 -16.65 -1.49
N PRO A 23 -17.34 -17.24 -0.31
CA PRO A 23 -18.49 -18.11 -0.12
C PRO A 23 -19.82 -17.34 -0.20
N GLY A 24 -19.86 -16.09 0.26
CA GLY A 24 -21.03 -15.21 0.15
C GLY A 24 -21.43 -14.96 -1.31
N GLY A 25 -20.45 -14.69 -2.18
CA GLY A 25 -20.66 -14.51 -3.62
C GLY A 25 -21.12 -15.78 -4.31
N LEU A 26 -20.60 -16.95 -3.92
CA LEU A 26 -21.04 -18.24 -4.43
C LEU A 26 -22.51 -18.52 -4.06
N LEU A 27 -22.87 -18.30 -2.80
CA LEU A 27 -24.25 -18.44 -2.33
C LEU A 27 -25.17 -17.46 -3.05
N PHE A 28 -24.75 -16.21 -3.23
CA PHE A 28 -25.50 -15.19 -3.96
C PHE A 28 -25.81 -15.64 -5.38
N LEU A 29 -24.84 -16.19 -6.11
CA LEU A 29 -25.05 -16.74 -7.46
C LEU A 29 -26.05 -17.90 -7.45
N CYS A 30 -25.94 -18.83 -6.49
CA CYS A 30 -26.90 -19.93 -6.35
C CYS A 30 -28.32 -19.40 -6.12
N PHE A 31 -28.51 -18.47 -5.18
CA PHE A 31 -29.82 -17.85 -4.91
C PHE A 31 -30.36 -17.08 -6.11
N PHE A 32 -29.47 -16.42 -6.88
CA PHE A 32 -29.85 -15.72 -8.09
C PHE A 32 -30.39 -16.67 -9.16
N ILE A 33 -29.71 -17.79 -9.42
CA ILE A 33 -30.18 -18.83 -10.36
C ILE A 33 -31.51 -19.42 -9.87
N LEU A 34 -31.63 -19.69 -8.57
CA LEU A 34 -32.85 -20.24 -7.97
C LEU A 34 -34.04 -19.28 -8.16
N SER A 35 -33.81 -17.96 -8.04
CA SER A 35 -34.81 -16.93 -8.30
C SER A 35 -35.27 -16.85 -9.77
N LEU A 36 -34.42 -17.24 -10.73
CA LEU A 36 -34.78 -17.29 -12.16
C LEU A 36 -35.62 -18.51 -12.53
N ILE A 37 -35.41 -19.64 -11.86
CA ILE A 37 -36.11 -20.91 -12.13
C ILE A 37 -37.45 -20.97 -11.37
N LEU A 38 -37.62 -20.17 -10.32
CA LEU A 38 -38.79 -20.22 -9.47
C LEU A 38 -40.01 -19.53 -10.11
N ASP A 39 -40.99 -20.34 -10.49
CA ASP A 39 -42.25 -19.87 -11.12
C ASP A 39 -43.28 -19.31 -10.12
N ASN A 40 -43.05 -19.50 -8.81
CA ASN A 40 -43.91 -18.95 -7.77
C ASN A 40 -43.57 -17.47 -7.51
N SER A 41 -44.47 -16.57 -7.93
CA SER A 41 -44.30 -15.11 -7.83
C SER A 41 -44.07 -14.61 -6.40
N GLU A 42 -44.80 -15.13 -5.40
CA GLU A 42 -44.67 -14.69 -4.00
C GLU A 42 -43.30 -15.10 -3.42
N LYS A 43 -42.86 -16.34 -3.69
CA LYS A 43 -41.55 -16.80 -3.21
C LYS A 43 -40.41 -16.10 -3.96
N ARG A 44 -40.58 -15.81 -5.24
CA ARG A 44 -39.61 -15.08 -6.07
C ARG A 44 -39.37 -13.66 -5.55
N GLU A 45 -40.44 -12.96 -5.15
CA GLU A 45 -40.33 -11.62 -4.56
C GLU A 45 -39.55 -11.63 -3.23
N ARG A 46 -39.83 -12.60 -2.34
CA ARG A 46 -39.07 -12.76 -1.09
C ARG A 46 -37.57 -13.02 -1.33
N LEU A 47 -37.24 -13.88 -2.30
CA LEU A 47 -35.85 -14.16 -2.68
C LEU A 47 -35.17 -12.93 -3.33
N GLY A 48 -35.91 -12.17 -4.15
CA GLY A 48 -35.42 -10.94 -4.76
C GLY A 48 -35.04 -9.88 -3.72
N ASN A 49 -35.89 -9.65 -2.72
CA ASN A 49 -35.61 -8.70 -1.64
C ASN A 49 -34.42 -9.15 -0.78
N ALA A 50 -34.28 -10.46 -0.53
CA ALA A 50 -33.11 -11.02 0.14
C ALA A 50 -31.82 -10.91 -0.70
N LEU A 51 -31.89 -11.08 -2.03
CA LEU A 51 -30.76 -10.86 -2.92
C LEU A 51 -30.33 -9.39 -2.90
N ILE A 52 -31.26 -8.43 -2.95
CA ILE A 52 -30.89 -7.01 -2.91
C ILE A 52 -30.16 -6.67 -1.59
N SER A 53 -30.65 -7.16 -0.45
CA SER A 53 -30.02 -6.88 0.85
C SER A 53 -28.64 -7.54 0.98
N VAL A 54 -28.48 -8.78 0.55
CA VAL A 54 -27.19 -9.49 0.54
C VAL A 54 -26.22 -8.85 -0.46
N GLY A 55 -26.69 -8.47 -1.64
CA GLY A 55 -25.91 -7.80 -2.66
C GLY A 55 -25.35 -6.46 -2.17
N TYR A 56 -26.16 -5.68 -1.44
CA TYR A 56 -25.71 -4.44 -0.81
C TYR A 56 -24.61 -4.69 0.24
N ALA A 57 -24.77 -5.72 1.08
CA ALA A 57 -23.76 -6.09 2.07
C ALA A 57 -22.42 -6.51 1.43
N ILE A 58 -22.47 -7.33 0.37
CA ILE A 58 -21.27 -7.75 -0.38
C ILE A 58 -20.60 -6.54 -1.05
N SER A 59 -21.39 -5.62 -1.63
CA SER A 59 -20.88 -4.41 -2.26
C SER A 59 -20.14 -3.51 -1.25
N ILE A 60 -20.71 -3.29 -0.07
CA ILE A 60 -20.04 -2.51 0.99
C ILE A 60 -18.73 -3.17 1.40
N ALA A 61 -18.74 -4.49 1.65
CA ALA A 61 -17.54 -5.22 2.02
C ALA A 61 -16.45 -5.15 0.94
N GLY A 62 -16.85 -5.23 -0.34
CA GLY A 62 -15.93 -5.07 -1.47
C GLY A 62 -15.32 -3.66 -1.54
N VAL A 63 -16.12 -2.61 -1.32
CA VAL A 63 -15.62 -1.24 -1.26
C VAL A 63 -14.63 -1.07 -0.10
N MET A 64 -14.92 -1.61 1.09
CA MET A 64 -13.98 -1.56 2.21
C MET A 64 -12.62 -2.18 1.86
N LEU A 65 -12.61 -3.31 1.15
CA LEU A 65 -11.37 -3.96 0.72
C LEU A 65 -10.51 -3.11 -0.22
N VAL A 66 -11.13 -2.29 -1.07
CA VAL A 66 -10.39 -1.40 -1.99
C VAL A 66 -9.67 -0.28 -1.24
N PHE A 67 -10.25 0.19 -0.13
CA PHE A 67 -9.69 1.29 0.66
C PHE A 67 -8.73 0.82 1.76
N ILE A 68 -8.73 -0.46 2.13
CA ILE A 68 -7.84 -1.00 3.15
C ILE A 68 -6.50 -1.35 2.48
N PRO A 69 -5.39 -0.65 2.82
CA PRO A 69 -4.08 -0.98 2.28
C PRO A 69 -3.60 -2.33 2.83
N THR A 70 -2.76 -3.01 2.08
CA THR A 70 -2.05 -4.21 2.55
C THR A 70 -1.01 -3.87 3.61
N THR A 71 -0.51 -4.87 4.33
CA THR A 71 0.59 -4.68 5.31
C THR A 71 1.79 -4.00 4.67
N LYS A 72 2.17 -4.42 3.45
CA LYS A 72 3.33 -3.87 2.75
C LYS A 72 3.13 -2.40 2.40
N GLU A 73 1.96 -2.06 1.88
CA GLU A 73 1.61 -0.68 1.55
C GLU A 73 1.55 0.18 2.81
N MET A 74 0.97 -0.32 3.90
CA MET A 74 0.93 0.40 5.17
C MET A 74 2.32 0.62 5.76
N LEU A 75 3.19 -0.41 5.74
CA LEU A 75 4.57 -0.28 6.21
C LEU A 75 5.39 0.66 5.32
N LEU A 76 5.12 0.69 4.02
CA LEU A 76 5.78 1.60 3.09
C LEU A 76 5.30 3.04 3.31
N ILE A 77 4.00 3.27 3.49
CA ILE A 77 3.44 4.58 3.86
C ILE A 77 4.01 5.06 5.19
N TYR A 78 4.05 4.18 6.20
CA TYR A 78 4.58 4.52 7.51
C TYR A 78 6.10 4.80 7.46
N GLY A 79 6.85 3.94 6.78
CA GLY A 79 8.29 4.08 6.63
C GLY A 79 8.66 5.29 5.77
N VAL A 80 8.25 5.29 4.50
CA VAL A 80 8.59 6.36 3.54
C VAL A 80 7.92 7.67 3.94
N GLY A 81 6.64 7.65 4.28
CA GLY A 81 5.93 8.85 4.75
C GLY A 81 6.55 9.43 6.02
N GLY A 82 6.87 8.58 7.01
CA GLY A 82 7.57 9.01 8.23
C GLY A 82 8.96 9.58 7.96
N THR A 83 9.70 9.02 6.99
CA THR A 83 11.02 9.54 6.61
C THR A 83 10.90 10.88 5.87
N ILE A 84 9.92 11.02 4.96
CA ILE A 84 9.64 12.27 4.26
C ILE A 84 9.24 13.36 5.25
N ASP A 85 8.34 13.05 6.20
CA ASP A 85 7.93 14.00 7.24
C ASP A 85 9.09 14.39 8.15
N TYR A 86 9.96 13.43 8.50
CA TYR A 86 11.18 13.72 9.26
C TYR A 86 12.14 14.64 8.50
N ILE A 87 12.43 14.36 7.23
CA ILE A 87 13.30 15.19 6.38
C ILE A 87 12.70 16.59 6.19
N LYS A 88 11.37 16.69 6.06
CA LYS A 88 10.67 17.96 5.86
C LYS A 88 10.65 18.82 7.13
N SER A 89 10.59 18.20 8.30
CA SER A 89 10.50 18.90 9.61
C SER A 89 11.85 19.19 10.25
N ASN A 90 12.93 18.51 9.82
CA ASN A 90 14.27 18.69 10.36
C ASN A 90 15.20 19.41 9.37
N ASP A 91 15.55 20.65 9.68
CA ASP A 91 16.42 21.49 8.84
C ASP A 91 17.81 20.86 8.59
N THR A 92 18.35 20.13 9.57
CA THR A 92 19.65 19.46 9.42
C THR A 92 19.57 18.29 8.44
N ALA A 93 18.49 17.50 8.53
CA ALA A 93 18.27 16.36 7.63
C ALA A 93 18.03 16.81 6.19
N LYS A 94 17.41 18.00 6.01
CA LYS A 94 17.16 18.61 4.71
C LYS A 94 18.44 19.07 4.00
N GLU A 95 19.42 19.59 4.74
CA GLU A 95 20.72 20.02 4.19
C GLU A 95 21.72 18.87 3.97
N LEU A 96 21.43 17.69 4.53
CA LEU A 96 22.33 16.53 4.51
C LEU A 96 22.70 16.06 3.09
N PRO A 97 21.78 15.99 2.12
CA PRO A 97 22.12 15.63 0.73
C PRO A 97 23.09 16.64 0.10
N ASP A 98 22.86 17.93 0.32
CA ASP A 98 23.65 19.00 -0.28
C ASP A 98 25.08 19.02 0.29
N LYS A 99 25.21 18.82 1.61
CA LYS A 99 26.50 18.63 2.28
C LYS A 99 27.24 17.39 1.78
N ALA A 100 26.53 16.29 1.54
CA ALA A 100 27.12 15.06 1.03
C ALA A 100 27.66 15.24 -0.40
N VAL A 101 26.89 15.89 -1.29
CA VAL A 101 27.33 16.21 -2.66
C VAL A 101 28.57 17.10 -2.62
N LYS A 102 28.56 18.16 -1.81
CA LYS A 102 29.70 19.08 -1.68
C LYS A 102 30.95 18.40 -1.13
N ALA A 103 30.80 17.46 -0.20
CA ALA A 103 31.92 16.67 0.32
C ALA A 103 32.50 15.73 -0.76
N LEU A 104 31.64 15.10 -1.56
CA LEU A 104 32.05 14.23 -2.66
C LEU A 104 32.78 15.02 -3.76
N ASP A 105 32.24 16.18 -4.13
CA ASP A 105 32.81 17.06 -5.14
C ASP A 105 34.21 17.52 -4.73
N LYS A 106 34.36 17.99 -3.49
CA LYS A 106 35.66 18.38 -2.92
C LYS A 106 36.67 17.22 -2.91
N TYR A 107 36.22 16.01 -2.58
CA TYR A 107 37.09 14.83 -2.58
C TYR A 107 37.58 14.46 -3.99
N LEU A 108 36.70 14.55 -5.00
CA LEU A 108 37.07 14.30 -6.39
C LEU A 108 38.04 15.36 -6.92
N ASP A 109 37.85 16.63 -6.54
CA ASP A 109 38.76 17.72 -6.87
C ASP A 109 40.16 17.53 -6.28
N GLU A 110 40.25 17.11 -5.01
CA GLU A 110 41.54 16.83 -4.35
C GLU A 110 42.28 15.68 -5.04
N ILE A 111 41.59 14.57 -5.37
CA ILE A 111 42.20 13.46 -6.13
C ILE A 111 42.67 13.89 -7.52
N SER A 112 41.90 14.75 -8.18
CA SER A 112 42.23 15.20 -9.55
C SER A 112 43.47 16.08 -9.54
N LYS A 113 43.61 16.95 -8.55
CA LYS A 113 44.81 17.78 -8.34
C LYS A 113 46.04 16.94 -8.02
N ASP A 114 45.92 15.98 -7.09
CA ASP A 114 47.03 15.09 -6.74
C ASP A 114 47.58 14.33 -7.97
N LYS A 115 46.72 13.95 -8.92
CA LYS A 115 47.13 13.28 -10.17
C LYS A 115 47.78 14.21 -11.20
N GLU A 116 47.39 15.47 -11.23
CA GLU A 116 48.04 16.48 -12.09
C GLU A 116 49.45 16.81 -11.55
N ASP A 117 49.57 16.99 -10.24
CA ASP A 117 50.84 17.26 -9.56
C ASP A 117 51.83 16.07 -9.67
N GLU A 118 51.33 14.83 -9.71
CA GLU A 118 52.15 13.64 -9.93
C GLU A 118 52.64 13.52 -11.39
N LYS A 119 51.82 13.91 -12.38
CA LYS A 119 52.23 13.91 -13.80
C LYS A 119 53.27 15.00 -14.11
N ASP A 120 53.13 16.17 -13.52
CA ASP A 120 54.07 17.29 -13.72
C ASP A 120 55.45 17.02 -13.09
N ASN A 121 55.50 16.27 -11.99
CA ASN A 121 56.76 15.86 -11.35
C ASN A 121 57.47 14.69 -12.06
N VAL A 122 56.76 13.86 -12.84
CA VAL A 122 57.37 12.73 -13.59
C VAL A 122 57.92 13.17 -14.95
N GLN A 123 57.49 14.33 -15.48
CA GLN A 123 57.99 14.88 -16.76
C GLN A 123 59.12 15.93 -16.62
N ARG A 124 59.57 16.23 -15.40
CA ARG A 124 60.74 17.09 -15.13
C ARG A 124 62.02 16.30 -14.86
#